data_AF-A0A1J4RL12-F1
#
_entry.id   AF-A0A1J4RL12-F1
#
_cell.length_a   1.000
_cell.length_b   1.000
_cell.length_c   1.000
_cell.angle_alpha   90.00
_cell.angle_beta   90.00
_cell.angle_gamma   90.00
#
_symmetry.space_group_name_H-M   'P 1'
#
loop_
_entity.id
_entity.type
_entity.pdbx_description
1 polymer ?
#
loop_
_entity_poly.entity_id
_entity_poly.type
_entity_poly.pdbx_seq_one_letter_code
_entity_poly.pdbx_strand_id
1 'polypeptide(L)'
;MSIRPQVTFASGGTGTSNTVTITGVTDAVAVSIVPDGAGTADIIKGGFSEGATTTTAGLNETLAFTLTAPTVLGTKNTATITIGTDTYTWWVGYADSAREAKVFVTSTTYNGALGGLSGADSICNGRAAVSSYGLSSKWKAVLSDSTMDAANRIPWNWGTLRNMVGDAVVDGGFPDLWDGTLDMPILYSETGTQPISYVRTTTLPSGDWNSGKNACSNYAVGGANWDSSGGLANQINSNWTFINSSEIIGCYYYHPIYCIEDIDNAVADITPNTLSPDYAIQVATSSRQTSSAVTISGMSAGATATLAVSATGGDPKFKVNGGAEVASASVTNGDSVVFLMDAPATDNDFNKMTITAGTMTSYWRVWTGDSTGSVVKRVFVKSTISSGDFSGVGGADSACQARAAAGALGGTWKAILSGWSEDDWAINRIGYNWTTLRLVDNTTDVVLAGNLWKTATLPLLNPISKTESGSTLSVGNVFTNTEADGTASYSGGNSACMNWAYGWTGSGLNFSFGVSGVNSSGWIRNSVNSTDCRSYAPGGYLYCIEQ
;
A
#
# COMPACT_ATOMS: atom_id res chain seq x y z
N MET A 1 11.80 -16.71 30.95
CA MET A 1 11.78 -17.81 29.96
C MET A 1 10.63 -17.52 28.99
N SER A 2 10.70 -17.95 27.73
CA SER A 2 9.56 -17.82 26.79
C SER A 2 9.23 -19.18 26.19
N ILE A 3 7.92 -19.44 26.05
CA ILE A 3 7.35 -20.65 25.46
C ILE A 3 6.57 -20.21 24.22
N ARG A 4 7.13 -20.49 23.05
CA ARG A 4 6.64 -19.95 21.77
C ARG A 4 5.39 -20.68 21.31
N PRO A 5 4.36 -19.96 20.83
CA PRO A 5 3.22 -20.59 20.20
C PRO A 5 3.61 -21.49 19.03
N GLN A 6 2.74 -22.43 18.71
CA GLN A 6 2.94 -23.38 17.62
C GLN A 6 1.69 -23.50 16.76
N VAL A 7 1.87 -23.99 15.53
CA VAL A 7 0.76 -24.40 14.68
C VAL A 7 1.02 -25.80 14.13
N THR A 8 -0.04 -26.47 13.75
CA THR A 8 0.01 -27.71 12.96
C THR A 8 -0.90 -27.55 11.74
N PHE A 9 -0.59 -28.30 10.68
CA PHE A 9 -1.40 -28.37 9.46
C PHE A 9 -2.29 -29.63 9.44
N ALA A 10 -2.33 -30.40 10.53
CA ALA A 10 -3.18 -31.56 10.67
C ALA A 10 -4.25 -31.32 11.74
N SER A 11 -5.52 -31.62 11.42
CA SER A 11 -6.61 -31.61 12.40
C SER A 11 -6.27 -32.52 13.58
N GLY A 12 -6.21 -31.99 14.80
CA GLY A 12 -5.80 -32.75 15.97
C GLY A 12 -4.31 -33.14 15.98
N GLY A 13 -3.47 -32.48 15.20
CA GLY A 13 -2.01 -32.67 15.22
C GLY A 13 -1.40 -32.18 16.54
N THR A 14 -0.20 -32.65 16.86
CA THR A 14 0.50 -32.25 18.09
C THR A 14 1.49 -31.13 17.79
N GLY A 15 1.39 -30.01 18.51
CA GLY A 15 2.42 -28.98 18.55
C GLY A 15 3.39 -29.24 19.69
N THR A 16 4.68 -28.94 19.48
CA THR A 16 5.74 -29.06 20.50
C THR A 16 6.40 -27.71 20.70
N SER A 17 6.45 -27.22 21.93
CA SER A 17 7.11 -25.95 22.25
C SER A 17 8.61 -25.99 21.96
N ASN A 18 9.25 -24.82 21.95
CA ASN A 18 10.71 -24.76 22.07
C ASN A 18 11.19 -25.44 23.35
N THR A 19 12.41 -25.95 23.32
CA THR A 19 13.09 -26.45 24.51
C THR A 19 13.49 -25.28 25.41
N VAL A 20 13.27 -25.45 26.71
CA VAL A 20 13.64 -24.49 27.74
C VAL A 20 14.54 -25.15 28.77
N THR A 21 15.57 -24.44 29.23
CA THR A 21 16.50 -24.95 30.25
C THR A 21 16.19 -24.31 31.60
N ILE A 22 16.06 -25.13 32.63
CA ILE A 22 15.87 -24.65 34.00
C ILE A 22 17.17 -24.04 34.53
N THR A 23 17.10 -22.77 34.91
CA THR A 23 18.23 -22.01 35.44
C THR A 23 17.83 -21.29 36.73
N GLY A 24 18.81 -21.01 37.61
CA GLY A 24 18.58 -20.16 38.78
C GLY A 24 17.83 -20.81 39.94
N VAL A 25 17.73 -22.14 39.96
CA VAL A 25 17.14 -22.92 41.06
C VAL A 25 18.22 -23.67 41.82
N THR A 26 18.08 -23.80 43.14
CA THR A 26 18.96 -24.62 43.99
C THR A 26 18.43 -26.03 44.20
N ASP A 27 17.11 -26.19 44.11
CA ASP A 27 16.37 -27.43 44.32
C ASP A 27 15.44 -27.69 43.14
N ALA A 28 14.93 -28.93 43.03
CA ALA A 28 13.96 -29.26 41.99
C ALA A 28 12.66 -28.47 42.18
N VAL A 29 12.16 -27.88 41.08
CA VAL A 29 10.90 -27.14 41.06
C VAL A 29 9.77 -27.98 40.49
N ALA A 30 8.54 -27.73 40.94
CA ALA A 30 7.36 -28.36 40.34
C ALA A 30 7.10 -27.79 38.95
N VAL A 31 6.74 -28.65 38.01
CA VAL A 31 6.38 -28.30 36.64
C VAL A 31 5.01 -28.88 36.34
N SER A 32 4.12 -28.09 35.75
CA SER A 32 2.83 -28.58 35.26
C SER A 32 2.42 -27.91 33.95
N ILE A 33 1.61 -28.63 33.16
CA ILE A 33 0.89 -28.11 32.01
C ILE A 33 -0.59 -28.48 32.14
N VAL A 34 -1.48 -27.48 32.02
CA VAL A 34 -2.91 -27.64 32.17
C VAL A 34 -3.60 -27.07 30.92
N PRO A 35 -4.14 -27.91 30.01
CA PRO A 35 -4.92 -27.45 28.87
C PRO A 35 -6.21 -26.74 29.32
N ASP A 36 -6.51 -25.59 28.70
CA ASP A 36 -7.76 -24.86 28.91
C ASP A 36 -8.83 -25.37 27.93
N GLY A 37 -9.29 -26.60 28.14
CA GLY A 37 -10.36 -27.20 27.33
C GLY A 37 -9.99 -28.54 26.69
N ALA A 38 -10.37 -28.72 25.42
CA ALA A 38 -10.09 -29.95 24.68
C ALA A 38 -8.63 -29.96 24.21
N GLY A 39 -7.90 -31.04 24.49
CA GLY A 39 -6.51 -31.21 24.07
C GLY A 39 -5.76 -32.14 25.00
N THR A 40 -4.86 -32.95 24.46
CA THR A 40 -3.94 -33.76 25.28
C THR A 40 -2.62 -33.02 25.37
N ALA A 41 -2.08 -32.92 26.59
CA ALA A 41 -0.78 -32.32 26.83
C ALA A 41 0.17 -33.33 27.47
N ASP A 42 1.46 -33.10 27.25
CA ASP A 42 2.54 -33.89 27.82
C ASP A 42 3.76 -33.01 28.07
N ILE A 43 4.57 -33.39 29.06
CA ILE A 43 5.86 -32.78 29.35
C ILE A 43 6.95 -33.66 28.73
N ILE A 44 7.84 -33.03 27.96
CA ILE A 44 9.05 -33.65 27.46
C ILE A 44 10.21 -33.21 28.35
N LYS A 45 10.83 -34.13 29.07
CA LYS A 45 11.97 -33.86 29.95
C LYS A 45 13.23 -34.52 29.39
N GLY A 46 14.30 -33.74 29.19
CA GLY A 46 15.55 -34.27 28.63
C GLY A 46 15.40 -34.89 27.23
N GLY A 47 14.36 -34.50 26.48
CA GLY A 47 14.02 -35.06 25.16
C GLY A 47 13.12 -36.29 25.18
N PHE A 48 12.70 -36.76 26.37
CA PHE A 48 11.81 -37.92 26.50
C PHE A 48 10.42 -37.50 27.01
N SER A 49 9.37 -38.11 26.45
CA SER A 49 8.00 -37.94 26.92
C SER A 49 7.86 -38.51 28.34
N GLU A 50 7.30 -37.71 29.25
CA GLU A 50 6.96 -38.16 30.60
C GLU A 50 5.62 -38.93 30.61
N GLY A 51 4.79 -38.77 29.58
CA GLY A 51 3.43 -39.27 29.53
C GLY A 51 2.54 -38.65 30.62
N ALA A 52 2.91 -37.45 31.10
CA ALA A 52 2.35 -36.83 32.29
C ALA A 52 2.28 -35.31 32.14
N THR A 53 1.28 -34.71 32.78
CA THR A 53 1.07 -33.26 32.81
C THR A 53 1.71 -32.57 34.00
N THR A 54 2.41 -33.33 34.86
CA THR A 54 3.15 -32.82 36.02
C THR A 54 4.46 -33.57 36.19
N THR A 55 5.55 -32.87 36.49
CA THR A 55 6.84 -33.47 36.84
C THR A 55 7.61 -32.53 37.78
N THR A 56 8.86 -32.87 38.11
CA THR A 56 9.80 -31.94 38.76
C THR A 56 11.01 -31.73 37.86
N ALA A 57 11.61 -30.54 37.94
CA ALA A 57 12.81 -30.23 37.16
C ALA A 57 13.89 -29.51 38.00
N GLY A 58 15.13 -29.96 37.90
CA GLY A 58 16.30 -29.41 38.58
C GLY A 58 17.15 -28.51 37.67
N LEU A 59 18.21 -27.94 38.25
CA LEU A 59 19.14 -27.06 37.54
C LEU A 59 19.73 -27.74 36.30
N ASN A 60 19.72 -27.03 35.17
CA ASN A 60 20.18 -27.45 33.84
C ASN A 60 19.37 -28.55 33.16
N GLU A 61 18.27 -29.03 33.76
CA GLU A 61 17.36 -29.92 33.05
C GLU A 61 16.61 -29.15 31.96
N THR A 62 16.33 -29.85 30.85
CA THR A 62 15.61 -29.28 29.71
C THR A 62 14.17 -29.79 29.68
N LEU A 63 13.26 -28.90 29.34
CA LEU A 63 11.84 -29.18 29.21
C LEU A 63 11.35 -28.73 27.84
N ALA A 64 10.36 -29.44 27.29
CA ALA A 64 9.47 -28.94 26.26
C ALA A 64 8.06 -29.43 26.60
N PHE A 65 7.06 -28.86 25.94
CA PHE A 65 5.67 -29.17 26.19
C PHE A 65 5.00 -29.55 24.89
N THR A 66 4.11 -30.52 24.92
CA THR A 66 3.26 -30.83 23.77
C THR A 66 1.81 -30.52 24.09
N LEU A 67 1.07 -30.11 23.08
CA LEU A 67 -0.37 -29.89 23.15
C LEU A 67 -0.99 -30.26 21.81
N THR A 68 -2.06 -31.04 21.83
CA THR A 68 -2.85 -31.33 20.64
C THR A 68 -3.59 -30.07 20.18
N ALA A 69 -3.49 -29.74 18.90
CA ALA A 69 -4.25 -28.69 18.25
C ALA A 69 -5.74 -29.06 18.16
N PRO A 70 -6.62 -28.07 17.94
CA PRO A 70 -8.04 -28.35 17.74
C PRO A 70 -8.29 -29.06 16.38
N THR A 71 -9.51 -29.55 16.22
CA THR A 71 -9.98 -30.17 14.97
C THR A 71 -10.67 -29.18 14.03
N VAL A 72 -10.92 -27.95 14.49
CA VAL A 72 -11.53 -26.88 13.69
C VAL A 72 -10.44 -25.96 13.17
N LEU A 73 -10.36 -25.83 11.85
CA LEU A 73 -9.39 -24.97 11.17
C LEU A 73 -9.51 -23.51 11.63
N GLY A 74 -8.36 -22.84 11.85
CA GLY A 74 -8.32 -21.46 12.31
C GLY A 74 -8.66 -21.26 13.80
N THR A 75 -8.73 -22.34 14.58
CA THR A 75 -8.88 -22.27 16.04
C THR A 75 -7.61 -22.74 16.75
N LYS A 76 -7.50 -22.42 18.05
CA LYS A 76 -6.36 -22.81 18.89
C LYS A 76 -6.79 -23.40 20.22
N ASN A 77 -5.99 -24.31 20.74
CA ASN A 77 -6.05 -24.76 22.13
C ASN A 77 -5.00 -24.01 22.94
N THR A 78 -5.36 -23.55 24.13
CA THR A 78 -4.43 -22.91 25.08
C THR A 78 -4.11 -23.85 26.23
N ALA A 79 -2.96 -23.67 26.85
CA ALA A 79 -2.58 -24.34 28.07
C ALA A 79 -1.84 -23.37 29.00
N THR A 80 -2.08 -23.54 30.30
CA THR A 80 -1.35 -22.87 31.36
C THR A 80 -0.18 -23.76 31.79
N ILE A 81 1.04 -23.25 31.66
CA ILE A 81 2.26 -23.92 32.08
C ILE A 81 2.77 -23.23 33.35
N THR A 82 3.07 -24.02 34.38
CA THR A 82 3.65 -23.53 35.63
C THR A 82 5.01 -24.17 35.85
N ILE A 83 6.03 -23.37 36.13
CA ILE A 83 7.38 -23.81 36.46
C ILE A 83 7.79 -23.10 37.75
N GLY A 84 7.78 -23.81 38.87
CA GLY A 84 7.92 -23.20 40.19
C GLY A 84 6.80 -22.21 40.47
N THR A 85 7.15 -20.93 40.61
CA THR A 85 6.18 -19.83 40.81
C THR A 85 5.81 -19.11 39.52
N ASP A 86 6.49 -19.39 38.42
CA ASP A 86 6.26 -18.72 37.14
C ASP A 86 5.12 -19.39 36.40
N THR A 87 4.29 -18.58 35.74
CA THR A 87 3.16 -19.06 34.93
C THR A 87 3.25 -18.49 33.53
N TYR A 88 2.99 -19.33 32.54
CA TYR A 88 3.05 -19.02 31.12
C TYR A 88 1.77 -19.50 30.45
N THR A 89 1.23 -18.70 29.54
CA THR A 89 0.17 -19.13 28.62
C THR A 89 0.82 -19.55 27.31
N TRP A 90 0.50 -20.76 26.85
CA TRP A 90 0.98 -21.30 25.60
C TRP A 90 -0.19 -21.80 24.75
N TRP A 91 -0.06 -21.79 23.42
CA TRP A 91 -1.12 -22.24 22.54
C TRP A 91 -0.62 -22.97 21.30
N VAL A 92 -1.45 -23.89 20.81
CA VAL A 92 -1.26 -24.62 19.55
C VAL A 92 -2.48 -24.42 18.66
N GLY A 93 -2.26 -23.86 17.46
CA GLY A 93 -3.28 -23.59 16.46
C GLY A 93 -3.36 -24.67 15.37
N TYR A 94 -4.55 -24.88 14.81
CA TYR A 94 -4.72 -25.66 13.56
C TYR A 94 -4.78 -24.68 12.37
N ALA A 95 -3.68 -24.60 11.62
CA ALA A 95 -3.50 -23.66 10.52
C ALA A 95 -3.78 -24.30 9.15
N ASP A 96 -4.12 -23.47 8.16
CA ASP A 96 -4.33 -23.87 6.77
C ASP A 96 -3.01 -23.79 5.98
N SER A 97 -2.49 -24.93 5.56
CA SER A 97 -1.24 -25.00 4.78
C SER A 97 -1.36 -24.42 3.37
N ALA A 98 -2.58 -24.32 2.82
CA ALA A 98 -2.81 -23.73 1.51
C ALA A 98 -3.04 -22.22 1.57
N ARG A 99 -3.20 -21.65 2.78
CA ARG A 99 -3.50 -20.24 2.95
C ARG A 99 -2.22 -19.40 2.94
N GLU A 100 -2.26 -18.34 2.16
CA GLU A 100 -1.18 -17.37 2.08
C GLU A 100 -1.52 -16.10 2.86
N ALA A 101 -0.51 -15.51 3.49
CA ALA A 101 -0.56 -14.17 4.05
C ALA A 101 0.49 -13.29 3.35
N LYS A 102 0.29 -11.98 3.42
CA LYS A 102 1.22 -11.01 2.84
C LYS A 102 1.94 -10.20 3.91
N VAL A 103 3.15 -9.74 3.60
CA VAL A 103 3.93 -8.85 4.46
C VAL A 103 4.64 -7.76 3.66
N PHE A 104 4.72 -6.55 4.24
CA PHE A 104 5.51 -5.45 3.71
C PHE A 104 6.17 -4.63 4.81
N VAL A 105 7.16 -3.82 4.43
CA VAL A 105 7.76 -2.77 5.26
C VAL A 105 7.24 -1.40 4.83
N THR A 106 6.73 -0.56 5.72
CA THR A 106 6.11 0.72 5.30
C THR A 106 7.08 1.59 4.49
N SER A 107 6.65 2.15 3.34
CA SER A 107 7.50 3.07 2.55
C SER A 107 7.76 4.41 3.25
N THR A 108 6.90 4.77 4.22
CA THR A 108 7.08 5.92 5.10
C THR A 108 7.67 5.51 6.44
N THR A 109 8.30 6.48 7.10
CA THR A 109 8.99 6.30 8.38
C THR A 109 8.27 7.03 9.50
N TYR A 110 8.35 6.52 10.73
CA TYR A 110 7.65 7.03 11.90
C TYR A 110 8.56 7.10 13.12
N ASN A 111 8.36 8.11 13.95
CA ASN A 111 8.96 8.12 15.28
C ASN A 111 8.27 7.10 16.20
N GLY A 112 8.71 6.99 17.45
CA GLY A 112 8.20 6.04 18.43
C GLY A 112 6.78 6.31 18.93
N ALA A 113 6.18 7.48 18.65
CA ALA A 113 4.83 7.82 19.06
C ALA A 113 3.80 7.28 18.05
N LEU A 114 3.69 5.95 17.95
CA LEU A 114 2.80 5.29 17.00
C LEU A 114 1.32 5.28 17.47
N GLY A 115 1.04 5.70 18.70
CA GLY A 115 -0.29 5.59 19.31
C GLY A 115 -0.55 4.20 19.91
N GLY A 116 0.49 3.55 20.42
CA GLY A 116 0.44 2.16 20.89
C GLY A 116 0.38 1.13 19.75
N LEU A 117 0.27 -0.15 20.10
CA LEU A 117 0.14 -1.23 19.12
C LEU A 117 -1.07 -1.06 18.19
N SER A 118 -2.19 -0.54 18.71
CA SER A 118 -3.39 -0.26 17.90
C SER A 118 -3.17 0.89 16.90
N GLY A 119 -2.41 1.91 17.28
CA GLY A 119 -2.04 3.00 16.37
C GLY A 119 -1.08 2.52 15.29
N ALA A 120 -0.13 1.64 15.63
CA ALA A 120 0.74 0.99 14.67
C ALA A 120 -0.03 0.11 13.66
N ASP A 121 -1.02 -0.65 14.12
CA ASP A 121 -1.93 -1.38 13.22
C ASP A 121 -2.67 -0.41 12.28
N SER A 122 -3.17 0.71 12.81
CA SER A 122 -3.87 1.74 12.01
C SER A 122 -2.95 2.34 10.93
N ILE A 123 -1.67 2.53 11.25
CA ILE A 123 -0.65 2.92 10.28
C ILE A 123 -0.53 1.88 9.17
N CYS A 124 -0.40 0.60 9.51
CA CYS A 124 -0.34 -0.48 8.52
C CYS A 124 -1.56 -0.49 7.60
N ASN A 125 -2.76 -0.35 8.17
CA ASN A 125 -4.00 -0.28 7.40
C ASN A 125 -4.06 0.96 6.48
N GLY A 126 -3.61 2.12 6.96
CA GLY A 126 -3.54 3.34 6.16
C GLY A 126 -2.54 3.24 5.00
N ARG A 127 -1.40 2.55 5.21
CA ARG A 127 -0.42 2.30 4.14
C ARG A 127 -0.95 1.31 3.11
N ALA A 128 -1.55 0.22 3.56
CA ALA A 128 -2.20 -0.75 2.68
C ALA A 128 -3.26 -0.09 1.79
N ALA A 129 -4.09 0.79 2.35
CA ALA A 129 -5.16 1.47 1.63
C ALA A 129 -4.69 2.40 0.49
N VAL A 130 -3.46 2.93 0.57
CA VAL A 130 -2.87 3.77 -0.50
C VAL A 130 -2.02 2.98 -1.49
N SER A 131 -1.96 1.65 -1.34
CA SER A 131 -1.23 0.76 -2.26
C SER A 131 -1.92 0.63 -3.61
N SER A 132 -1.14 0.65 -4.69
CA SER A 132 -1.62 0.30 -6.03
C SER A 132 -1.87 -1.20 -6.22
N TYR A 133 -1.39 -2.05 -5.31
CA TYR A 133 -1.66 -3.50 -5.37
C TYR A 133 -3.06 -3.87 -4.92
N GLY A 134 -3.81 -2.91 -4.36
CA GLY A 134 -5.04 -3.16 -3.64
C GLY A 134 -4.76 -4.12 -2.50
N LEU A 135 -4.41 -3.57 -1.35
CA LEU A 135 -4.24 -4.37 -0.16
C LEU A 135 -5.51 -4.21 0.68
N SER A 136 -5.94 -5.30 1.32
CA SER A 136 -7.07 -5.30 2.26
C SER A 136 -6.86 -4.25 3.37
N SER A 137 -7.92 -3.82 4.06
CA SER A 137 -7.79 -2.91 5.20
C SER A 137 -7.58 -3.68 6.53
N LYS A 138 -6.80 -4.75 6.50
CA LYS A 138 -6.59 -5.66 7.64
C LYS A 138 -5.13 -6.03 7.79
N TRP A 139 -4.40 -5.24 8.56
CA TRP A 139 -2.97 -5.41 8.78
C TRP A 139 -2.60 -5.24 10.25
N LYS A 140 -1.71 -6.10 10.73
CA LYS A 140 -1.06 -6.01 12.04
C LYS A 140 0.36 -5.53 11.88
N ALA A 141 0.77 -4.61 12.75
CA ALA A 141 2.18 -4.25 12.86
C ALA A 141 2.97 -5.39 13.56
N VAL A 142 4.14 -5.74 13.04
CA VAL A 142 5.03 -6.71 13.71
C VAL A 142 5.84 -5.97 14.78
N LEU A 143 5.22 -5.75 15.93
CA LEU A 143 5.76 -5.01 17.07
C LEU A 143 5.46 -5.74 18.39
N SER A 144 6.35 -5.60 19.36
CA SER A 144 6.11 -6.02 20.75
C SER A 144 6.12 -4.82 21.70
N ASP A 145 5.34 -4.87 22.78
CA ASP A 145 5.40 -3.90 23.87
C ASP A 145 5.46 -4.59 25.24
N SER A 146 5.43 -3.83 26.34
CA SER A 146 5.56 -4.40 27.68
C SER A 146 4.43 -5.31 28.13
N THR A 147 3.36 -5.43 27.33
CA THR A 147 2.15 -6.19 27.64
C THR A 147 1.83 -7.26 26.62
N MET A 148 2.44 -7.20 25.43
CA MET A 148 2.09 -8.06 24.31
C MET A 148 3.28 -8.32 23.39
N ASP A 149 3.60 -9.59 23.22
CA ASP A 149 4.60 -10.06 22.25
C ASP A 149 4.05 -10.02 20.81
N ALA A 150 4.91 -9.76 19.84
CA ALA A 150 4.56 -9.83 18.43
C ALA A 150 4.03 -11.22 18.06
N ALA A 151 4.68 -12.30 18.54
CA ALA A 151 4.23 -13.68 18.31
C ALA A 151 2.82 -13.97 18.87
N ASN A 152 2.33 -13.21 19.83
CA ASN A 152 1.01 -13.42 20.42
C ASN A 152 -0.10 -12.59 19.77
N ARG A 153 0.24 -11.64 18.88
CA ARG A 153 -0.72 -10.69 18.29
C ARG A 153 -0.85 -10.76 16.77
N ILE A 154 0.17 -11.26 16.08
CA ILE A 154 0.14 -11.36 14.62
C ILE A 154 -0.67 -12.59 14.18
N PRO A 155 -1.24 -12.55 12.98
CA PRO A 155 -1.97 -13.68 12.39
C PRO A 155 -1.10 -14.93 12.25
N TRP A 156 -1.70 -16.11 12.40
CA TRP A 156 -1.02 -17.41 12.41
C TRP A 156 -1.65 -18.48 11.51
N ASN A 157 -2.88 -18.30 11.01
CA ASN A 157 -3.61 -19.30 10.23
C ASN A 157 -3.17 -19.35 8.75
N TRP A 158 -1.87 -19.47 8.48
CA TRP A 158 -1.29 -19.49 7.14
C TRP A 158 -0.15 -20.50 7.02
N GLY A 159 0.07 -21.01 5.80
CA GLY A 159 1.19 -21.86 5.45
C GLY A 159 2.36 -21.10 4.84
N THR A 160 2.09 -20.07 4.03
CA THR A 160 3.13 -19.28 3.35
C THR A 160 2.95 -17.79 3.60
N LEU A 161 4.04 -17.09 3.91
CA LEU A 161 4.09 -15.63 3.99
C LEU A 161 4.80 -15.09 2.74
N ARG A 162 4.16 -14.18 2.00
CA ARG A 162 4.73 -13.59 0.77
C ARG A 162 5.03 -12.11 0.91
N ASN A 163 6.09 -11.66 0.25
CA ASN A 163 6.37 -10.24 0.07
C ASN A 163 5.47 -9.63 -1.04
N MET A 164 5.59 -8.32 -1.26
CA MET A 164 4.76 -7.59 -2.23
C MET A 164 5.05 -7.89 -3.71
N VAL A 165 6.14 -8.59 -4.02
CA VAL A 165 6.47 -9.03 -5.38
C VAL A 165 6.19 -10.52 -5.61
N GLY A 166 5.68 -11.22 -4.58
CA GLY A 166 5.22 -12.60 -4.65
C GLY A 166 6.20 -13.66 -4.15
N ASP A 167 7.41 -13.28 -3.73
CA ASP A 167 8.37 -14.26 -3.19
C ASP A 167 7.91 -14.79 -1.83
N ALA A 168 8.18 -16.07 -1.57
CA ALA A 168 7.99 -16.66 -0.25
C ALA A 168 9.07 -16.13 0.71
N VAL A 169 8.64 -15.46 1.77
CA VAL A 169 9.44 -14.99 2.90
C VAL A 169 9.58 -16.10 3.95
N VAL A 170 8.52 -16.90 4.09
CA VAL A 170 8.39 -18.04 5.00
C VAL A 170 7.51 -19.07 4.27
N ASP A 171 7.92 -20.34 4.24
CA ASP A 171 7.15 -21.44 3.65
C ASP A 171 6.74 -22.56 4.63
N GLY A 172 7.19 -22.49 5.89
CA GLY A 172 6.85 -23.40 6.99
C GLY A 172 5.76 -22.91 7.96
N GLY A 173 5.06 -21.83 7.63
CA GLY A 173 4.01 -21.24 8.46
C GLY A 173 4.50 -20.43 9.64
N PHE A 174 3.61 -20.20 10.61
CA PHE A 174 3.88 -19.30 11.74
C PHE A 174 5.15 -19.60 12.56
N PRO A 175 5.52 -20.87 12.89
CA PRO A 175 6.73 -21.15 13.66
C PRO A 175 8.02 -20.80 12.93
N ASP A 176 8.04 -20.95 11.60
CA ASP A 176 9.20 -20.69 10.73
C ASP A 176 9.57 -19.19 10.77
N LEU A 177 8.59 -18.28 10.79
CA LEU A 177 8.81 -16.84 10.96
C LEU A 177 9.66 -16.46 12.19
N TRP A 178 9.63 -17.27 13.25
CA TRP A 178 10.31 -17.01 14.52
C TRP A 178 11.44 -17.99 14.82
N ASP A 179 11.85 -18.81 13.85
CA ASP A 179 12.88 -19.84 14.06
C ASP A 179 14.31 -19.26 14.09
N GLY A 180 14.47 -18.03 13.59
CA GLY A 180 15.71 -17.28 13.53
C GLY A 180 16.18 -16.97 12.11
N THR A 181 15.54 -17.54 11.10
CA THR A 181 15.80 -17.33 9.68
C THR A 181 14.52 -17.04 8.88
N LEU A 182 14.68 -16.46 7.70
CA LEU A 182 13.65 -16.25 6.68
C LEU A 182 14.18 -16.82 5.36
N ASP A 183 13.29 -17.28 4.49
CA ASP A 183 13.66 -17.68 3.13
C ASP A 183 14.07 -16.47 2.29
N MET A 184 13.34 -15.35 2.47
CA MET A 184 13.58 -14.09 1.79
C MET A 184 13.39 -12.90 2.73
N PRO A 185 14.07 -11.76 2.51
CA PRO A 185 13.94 -10.58 3.36
C PRO A 185 12.60 -9.86 3.16
N ILE A 186 12.09 -9.23 4.22
CA ILE A 186 10.90 -8.36 4.18
C ILE A 186 11.32 -6.94 3.77
N LEU A 187 11.83 -6.81 2.54
CA LEU A 187 12.42 -5.55 2.07
C LEU A 187 11.51 -4.72 1.17
N TYR A 188 10.35 -5.26 0.75
CA TYR A 188 9.45 -4.57 -0.17
C TYR A 188 8.36 -3.82 0.59
N SER A 189 8.11 -2.58 0.19
CA SER A 189 7.03 -1.76 0.74
C SER A 189 5.69 -2.08 0.13
N GLU A 190 4.63 -1.49 0.69
CA GLU A 190 3.26 -1.56 0.15
C GLU A 190 3.15 -1.05 -1.30
N THR A 191 4.20 -0.42 -1.83
CA THR A 191 4.30 0.03 -3.23
C THR A 191 5.24 -0.84 -4.09
N GLY A 192 5.78 -1.93 -3.53
CA GLY A 192 6.70 -2.85 -4.22
C GLY A 192 8.10 -2.27 -4.42
N THR A 193 8.39 -1.12 -3.81
CA THR A 193 9.73 -0.52 -3.79
C THR A 193 10.53 -1.06 -2.60
N GLN A 194 11.86 -1.00 -2.68
CA GLN A 194 12.76 -1.51 -1.64
C GLN A 194 13.25 -0.38 -0.71
N PRO A 195 12.57 -0.05 0.40
CA PRO A 195 13.15 0.83 1.40
C PRO A 195 14.31 0.12 2.13
N ILE A 196 15.55 0.49 1.82
CA ILE A 196 16.70 0.06 2.62
C ILE A 196 16.66 0.85 3.92
N SER A 197 16.23 0.23 5.02
CA SER A 197 16.19 0.90 6.32
C SER A 197 16.18 -0.04 7.50
N TYR A 198 16.57 0.53 8.65
CA TYR A 198 16.25 0.02 9.97
C TYR A 198 14.74 -0.01 10.17
N VAL A 199 14.20 -1.07 10.75
CA VAL A 199 12.76 -1.25 10.99
C VAL A 199 12.51 -1.35 12.47
N ARG A 200 11.54 -0.59 12.99
CA ARG A 200 11.19 -0.62 14.41
C ARG A 200 10.35 -1.88 14.70
N THR A 201 10.72 -2.65 15.72
CA THR A 201 10.02 -3.88 16.14
C THR A 201 9.86 -3.96 17.66
N THR A 202 10.91 -3.64 18.41
CA THR A 202 11.09 -3.98 19.84
C THR A 202 10.87 -5.48 20.14
N THR A 203 11.13 -6.31 19.15
CA THR A 203 10.83 -7.74 19.15
C THR A 203 12.14 -8.53 19.06
N LEU A 204 12.34 -9.49 19.95
CA LEU A 204 13.45 -10.44 19.87
C LEU A 204 13.23 -11.41 18.70
N PRO A 205 14.27 -12.11 18.22
CA PRO A 205 14.12 -13.07 17.11
C PRO A 205 13.10 -14.18 17.38
N SER A 206 12.80 -14.44 18.66
CA SER A 206 11.76 -15.38 19.11
C SER A 206 10.33 -14.86 19.02
N GLY A 207 10.14 -13.59 18.64
CA GLY A 207 8.84 -12.91 18.64
C GLY A 207 8.45 -12.28 19.98
N ASP A 208 9.26 -12.47 21.02
CA ASP A 208 9.03 -11.92 22.37
C ASP A 208 9.36 -10.42 22.44
N TRP A 209 8.73 -9.73 23.38
CA TRP A 209 9.15 -8.38 23.77
C TRP A 209 10.59 -8.37 24.30
N ASN A 210 11.40 -7.44 23.77
CA ASN A 210 12.69 -7.14 24.34
C ASN A 210 12.54 -6.32 25.64
N SER A 211 12.46 -7.00 26.78
CA SER A 211 12.30 -6.38 28.11
C SER A 211 13.47 -5.47 28.53
N GLY A 212 14.59 -5.49 27.80
CA GLY A 212 15.69 -4.54 27.97
C GLY A 212 15.42 -3.17 27.33
N LYS A 213 14.27 -2.98 26.69
CA LYS A 213 13.83 -1.75 26.01
C LYS A 213 12.45 -1.34 26.50
N ASN A 214 12.16 -0.05 26.51
CA ASN A 214 10.86 0.46 26.96
C ASN A 214 9.80 0.60 25.83
N ALA A 215 10.13 0.15 24.61
CA ALA A 215 9.26 0.22 23.44
C ALA A 215 8.70 1.62 23.19
N CYS A 216 9.47 2.69 23.47
CA CYS A 216 8.97 4.06 23.39
C CYS A 216 7.77 4.35 24.29
N SER A 217 7.83 3.87 25.54
CA SER A 217 6.71 3.87 26.48
C SER A 217 5.47 3.20 25.86
N ASN A 218 5.64 1.98 25.36
CA ASN A 218 4.60 1.25 24.61
C ASN A 218 4.05 2.07 23.44
N TYR A 219 4.96 2.66 22.67
CA TYR A 219 4.73 3.47 21.49
C TYR A 219 3.83 4.70 21.70
N ALA A 220 3.84 5.25 22.92
CA ALA A 220 3.10 6.46 23.27
C ALA A 220 3.91 7.74 23.03
N VAL A 221 5.25 7.66 22.97
CA VAL A 221 6.13 8.85 22.93
C VAL A 221 7.25 8.76 21.90
N GLY A 222 7.63 9.91 21.34
CA GLY A 222 8.70 10.04 20.32
C GLY A 222 9.94 10.76 20.83
N GLY A 223 10.23 10.71 22.13
CA GLY A 223 11.28 11.54 22.77
C GLY A 223 12.69 10.93 22.75
N ALA A 224 13.72 11.77 22.96
CA ALA A 224 15.14 11.39 22.93
C ALA A 224 15.59 10.45 24.07
N ASN A 225 14.84 10.39 25.18
CA ASN A 225 15.19 9.59 26.36
C ASN A 225 14.56 8.19 26.36
N TRP A 226 13.86 7.82 25.28
CA TRP A 226 13.17 6.54 25.16
C TRP A 226 13.84 5.68 24.11
N ASP A 227 13.87 4.38 24.34
CA ASP A 227 14.51 3.43 23.45
C ASP A 227 13.58 2.33 22.98
N SER A 228 13.91 1.85 21.81
CA SER A 228 13.35 0.65 21.23
C SER A 228 14.50 -0.19 20.68
N SER A 229 14.15 -1.36 20.16
CA SER A 229 15.03 -2.10 19.28
C SER A 229 14.35 -2.30 17.93
N GLY A 230 15.13 -2.74 16.97
CA GLY A 230 14.64 -2.98 15.62
C GLY A 230 15.56 -3.87 14.83
N GLY A 231 15.09 -4.16 13.63
CA GLY A 231 15.75 -5.02 12.67
C GLY A 231 16.21 -4.25 11.44
N LEU A 232 16.70 -5.00 10.44
CA LEU A 232 16.98 -4.51 9.10
C LEU A 232 16.07 -5.22 8.10
N ALA A 233 15.40 -4.45 7.25
CA ALA A 233 14.48 -4.97 6.23
C ALA A 233 15.13 -5.95 5.24
N ASN A 234 16.44 -5.81 5.02
CA ASN A 234 17.22 -6.59 4.05
C ASN A 234 17.91 -7.83 4.64
N GLN A 235 17.64 -8.19 5.90
CA GLN A 235 18.23 -9.36 6.53
C GLN A 235 17.26 -10.53 6.53
N ILE A 236 17.83 -11.73 6.39
CA ILE A 236 17.10 -13.01 6.47
C ILE A 236 17.41 -13.78 7.75
N ASN A 237 18.35 -13.32 8.56
CA ASN A 237 18.64 -13.93 9.86
C ASN A 237 17.92 -13.13 10.96
N SER A 238 18.17 -13.50 12.22
CA SER A 238 17.62 -12.85 13.41
C SER A 238 17.71 -11.32 13.45
N ASN A 239 18.61 -10.70 12.68
CA ASN A 239 18.68 -9.25 12.54
C ASN A 239 17.48 -8.64 11.79
N TRP A 240 16.59 -9.42 11.18
CA TRP A 240 15.38 -8.90 10.53
C TRP A 240 14.42 -8.24 11.54
N THR A 241 14.41 -8.74 12.78
CA THR A 241 13.69 -8.17 13.93
C THR A 241 14.60 -7.49 14.94
N PHE A 242 15.84 -7.94 15.10
CA PHE A 242 16.69 -7.49 16.21
C PHE A 242 18.18 -7.44 15.88
N ILE A 243 18.72 -6.24 15.68
CA ILE A 243 20.16 -5.99 15.44
C ILE A 243 20.85 -5.75 16.78
N ASN A 244 21.15 -6.82 17.52
CA ASN A 244 21.90 -6.78 18.80
C ASN A 244 21.36 -5.82 19.90
N SER A 245 21.83 -5.96 21.14
CA SER A 245 21.32 -5.16 22.28
C SER A 245 21.99 -3.79 22.44
N SER A 246 23.13 -3.57 21.79
CA SER A 246 23.91 -2.33 21.88
C SER A 246 23.44 -1.24 20.92
N GLU A 247 22.74 -1.60 19.85
CA GLU A 247 22.23 -0.65 18.85
C GLU A 247 20.87 -0.11 19.31
N ILE A 248 20.89 1.08 19.91
CA ILE A 248 19.70 1.76 20.44
C ILE A 248 18.97 2.45 19.29
N ILE A 249 17.74 2.00 18.98
CA ILE A 249 16.84 2.78 18.13
C ILE A 249 16.09 3.77 19.02
N GLY A 250 16.57 5.02 19.02
CA GLY A 250 15.93 6.12 19.73
C GLY A 250 14.50 6.35 19.23
N CYS A 251 13.58 6.67 20.15
CA CYS A 251 12.18 6.90 19.81
C CYS A 251 11.94 8.19 19.03
N TYR A 252 12.91 9.09 18.96
CA TYR A 252 12.83 10.29 18.13
C TYR A 252 13.21 10.04 16.66
N TYR A 253 13.91 8.95 16.36
CA TYR A 253 14.29 8.60 15.00
C TYR A 253 13.11 8.00 14.24
N TYR A 254 13.04 8.35 12.96
CA TYR A 254 12.00 7.91 12.07
C TYR A 254 12.41 6.60 11.39
N HIS A 255 11.65 5.54 11.64
CA HIS A 255 11.87 4.22 11.06
C HIS A 255 10.56 3.66 10.50
N PRO A 256 10.59 2.89 9.40
CA PRO A 256 9.45 2.10 8.97
C PRO A 256 9.10 1.01 10.01
N ILE A 257 7.94 0.40 9.81
CA ILE A 257 7.47 -0.78 10.55
C ILE A 257 7.08 -1.88 9.57
N TYR A 258 7.14 -3.15 10.00
CA TYR A 258 6.56 -4.25 9.21
C TYR A 258 5.06 -4.36 9.44
N CYS A 259 4.34 -4.72 8.40
CA CYS A 259 2.91 -4.93 8.38
C CYS A 259 2.62 -6.30 7.78
N ILE A 260 1.92 -7.15 8.53
CA ILE A 260 1.47 -8.48 8.10
C ILE A 260 -0.06 -8.51 7.97
N GLU A 261 -0.56 -9.15 6.92
CA GLU A 261 -1.99 -9.22 6.61
C GLU A 261 -2.74 -10.04 7.66
N ASP A 262 -3.72 -9.42 8.33
CA ASP A 262 -4.54 -10.02 9.40
C ASP A 262 -5.60 -10.96 8.82
N ILE A 263 -5.15 -12.17 8.48
CA ILE A 263 -5.99 -13.22 7.91
C ILE A 263 -6.81 -13.99 8.95
N ASP A 264 -6.54 -13.81 10.24
CA ASP A 264 -7.20 -14.53 11.33
C ASP A 264 -8.53 -13.88 11.75
N ASN A 265 -8.77 -12.66 11.29
CA ASN A 265 -10.02 -11.96 11.56
C ASN A 265 -11.19 -12.68 10.86
N ALA A 266 -12.08 -13.31 11.66
CA ALA A 266 -13.18 -14.17 11.21
C ALA A 266 -14.23 -13.47 10.31
N VAL A 267 -14.17 -12.15 10.16
CA VAL A 267 -14.94 -11.45 9.13
C VAL A 267 -14.17 -11.59 7.83
N ALA A 268 -14.68 -12.38 6.87
CA ALA A 268 -14.10 -12.46 5.53
C ALA A 268 -13.94 -11.04 4.95
N ASP A 269 -12.77 -10.73 4.37
CA ASP A 269 -12.65 -9.53 3.56
C ASP A 269 -13.45 -9.72 2.26
N ILE A 270 -14.53 -8.97 2.15
CA ILE A 270 -15.44 -8.94 1.00
C ILE A 270 -15.26 -7.65 0.19
N THR A 271 -14.21 -6.88 0.45
CA THR A 271 -13.91 -5.66 -0.30
C THR A 271 -12.83 -5.97 -1.32
N PRO A 272 -13.14 -5.95 -2.63
CA PRO A 272 -12.10 -6.09 -3.64
C PRO A 272 -11.14 -4.90 -3.64
N ASN A 273 -10.01 -5.13 -4.26
CA ASN A 273 -9.04 -4.10 -4.59
C ASN A 273 -9.64 -2.99 -5.44
N THR A 274 -9.10 -1.77 -5.30
CA THR A 274 -9.45 -0.64 -6.16
C THR A 274 -9.31 -1.03 -7.63
N LEU A 275 -10.38 -0.83 -8.39
CA LEU A 275 -10.41 -1.15 -9.81
C LEU A 275 -9.96 0.08 -10.59
N SER A 276 -9.06 -0.09 -11.55
CA SER A 276 -8.52 1.01 -12.36
C SER A 276 -8.74 0.75 -13.86
N PRO A 277 -9.98 0.81 -14.35
CA PRO A 277 -10.25 0.72 -15.78
C PRO A 277 -9.75 1.98 -16.51
N ASP A 278 -9.14 1.80 -17.68
CA ASP A 278 -8.68 2.92 -18.51
C ASP A 278 -9.85 3.81 -18.94
N TYR A 279 -9.70 5.13 -18.80
CA TYR A 279 -10.75 6.07 -19.20
C TYR A 279 -10.92 6.08 -20.72
N ALA A 280 -12.17 6.12 -21.18
CA ALA A 280 -12.48 6.30 -22.58
C ALA A 280 -12.48 7.80 -22.91
N ILE A 281 -11.44 8.27 -23.59
CA ILE A 281 -11.25 9.69 -23.89
C ILE A 281 -11.42 9.98 -25.38
N GLN A 282 -12.01 11.14 -25.70
CA GLN A 282 -12.20 11.62 -27.07
C GLN A 282 -12.99 10.65 -27.95
N VAL A 283 -14.05 10.06 -27.40
CA VAL A 283 -14.93 9.16 -28.14
C VAL A 283 -16.03 9.95 -28.87
N ALA A 284 -16.70 9.31 -29.83
CA ALA A 284 -17.85 9.91 -30.52
C ALA A 284 -19.01 10.16 -29.54
N THR A 285 -19.79 11.20 -29.77
CA THR A 285 -21.00 11.49 -28.99
C THR A 285 -22.04 10.36 -29.11
N SER A 286 -22.84 10.15 -28.07
CA SER A 286 -23.92 9.14 -28.03
C SER A 286 -23.49 7.71 -28.38
N SER A 287 -22.20 7.37 -28.24
CA SER A 287 -21.67 6.06 -28.58
C SER A 287 -21.51 5.18 -27.34
N ARG A 288 -21.84 3.88 -27.46
CA ARG A 288 -21.63 2.89 -26.40
C ARG A 288 -20.13 2.62 -26.23
N GLN A 289 -19.60 2.89 -25.05
CA GLN A 289 -18.20 2.60 -24.73
C GLN A 289 -18.05 1.32 -23.92
N THR A 290 -16.86 0.73 -23.99
CA THR A 290 -16.49 -0.51 -23.29
C THR A 290 -15.08 -0.35 -22.75
N SER A 291 -14.88 -0.65 -21.47
CA SER A 291 -13.56 -0.61 -20.84
C SER A 291 -12.68 -1.79 -21.24
N SER A 292 -11.38 -1.71 -20.93
CA SER A 292 -10.54 -2.90 -20.78
C SER A 292 -11.10 -3.81 -19.66
N ALA A 293 -10.82 -5.11 -19.74
CA ALA A 293 -11.22 -6.05 -18.71
C ALA A 293 -10.36 -5.87 -17.46
N VAL A 294 -11.01 -5.83 -16.30
CA VAL A 294 -10.36 -5.72 -14.98
C VAL A 294 -10.65 -6.98 -14.18
N THR A 295 -9.62 -7.55 -13.54
CA THR A 295 -9.76 -8.76 -12.71
C THR A 295 -10.06 -8.40 -11.26
N ILE A 296 -11.10 -9.02 -10.69
CA ILE A 296 -11.43 -8.91 -9.27
C ILE A 296 -10.35 -9.63 -8.45
N SER A 297 -9.81 -8.96 -7.43
CA SER A 297 -8.77 -9.51 -6.56
C SER A 297 -8.82 -8.86 -5.17
N GLY A 298 -8.04 -9.41 -4.23
CA GLY A 298 -7.83 -8.81 -2.91
C GLY A 298 -8.79 -9.23 -1.80
N MET A 299 -9.87 -9.93 -2.14
CA MET A 299 -10.78 -10.48 -1.14
C MET A 299 -10.19 -11.71 -0.46
N SER A 300 -10.76 -12.11 0.68
CA SER A 300 -10.44 -13.40 1.31
C SER A 300 -10.80 -14.58 0.39
N ALA A 301 -10.08 -15.69 0.51
CA ALA A 301 -10.39 -16.90 -0.26
C ALA A 301 -11.83 -17.36 -0.03
N GLY A 302 -12.56 -17.64 -1.12
CA GLY A 302 -13.98 -18.02 -1.09
C GLY A 302 -14.95 -16.88 -0.74
N ALA A 303 -14.46 -15.65 -0.51
CA ALA A 303 -15.33 -14.51 -0.26
C ALA A 303 -15.98 -14.00 -1.55
N THR A 304 -17.20 -13.49 -1.40
CA THR A 304 -18.01 -12.88 -2.46
C THR A 304 -18.32 -11.44 -2.10
N ALA A 305 -18.25 -10.53 -3.09
CA ALA A 305 -18.73 -9.16 -2.97
C ALA A 305 -19.93 -8.92 -3.88
N THR A 306 -20.75 -7.92 -3.57
CA THR A 306 -21.71 -7.37 -4.54
C THR A 306 -21.06 -6.18 -5.23
N LEU A 307 -20.74 -6.33 -6.51
CA LEU A 307 -20.30 -5.24 -7.36
C LEU A 307 -21.54 -4.50 -7.87
N ALA A 308 -21.54 -3.18 -7.82
CA ALA A 308 -22.61 -2.33 -8.32
C ALA A 308 -22.04 -1.12 -9.07
N VAL A 309 -22.78 -0.66 -10.07
CA VAL A 309 -22.44 0.55 -10.82
C VAL A 309 -23.60 1.54 -10.81
N SER A 310 -23.25 2.81 -10.73
CA SER A 310 -24.15 3.96 -10.91
C SER A 310 -23.42 5.03 -11.73
N ALA A 311 -24.13 6.01 -12.28
CA ALA A 311 -23.47 7.06 -13.04
C ALA A 311 -24.28 8.36 -13.05
N THR A 312 -23.61 9.45 -13.42
CA THR A 312 -24.26 10.74 -13.71
C THR A 312 -25.07 10.72 -15.01
N GLY A 313 -24.86 9.72 -15.89
CA GLY A 313 -25.55 9.51 -17.16
C GLY A 313 -25.08 8.25 -17.89
N GLY A 314 -25.65 7.96 -19.06
CA GLY A 314 -25.12 6.96 -20.01
C GLY A 314 -25.43 5.48 -19.76
N ASP A 315 -26.51 5.13 -19.03
CA ASP A 315 -26.91 3.74 -18.71
C ASP A 315 -25.73 2.81 -18.34
N PRO A 316 -25.14 3.01 -17.14
CA PRO A 316 -23.98 2.25 -16.70
C PRO A 316 -24.32 0.77 -16.50
N LYS A 317 -23.53 -0.11 -17.12
CA LYS A 317 -23.58 -1.57 -16.98
C LYS A 317 -22.18 -2.15 -16.85
N PHE A 318 -22.12 -3.43 -16.51
CA PHE A 318 -20.93 -4.25 -16.66
C PHE A 318 -21.29 -5.69 -17.02
N LYS A 319 -20.29 -6.45 -17.48
CA LYS A 319 -20.37 -7.90 -17.70
C LYS A 319 -19.36 -8.59 -16.77
N VAL A 320 -19.76 -9.71 -16.20
CA VAL A 320 -18.87 -10.62 -15.45
C VAL A 320 -18.59 -11.84 -16.33
N ASN A 321 -17.32 -12.16 -16.57
CA ASN A 321 -16.86 -13.30 -17.36
C ASN A 321 -17.54 -13.43 -18.74
N GLY A 322 -17.77 -12.30 -19.41
CA GLY A 322 -18.43 -12.26 -20.72
C GLY A 322 -19.95 -12.51 -20.69
N GLY A 323 -20.57 -12.53 -19.50
CA GLY A 323 -22.00 -12.71 -19.32
C GLY A 323 -22.88 -11.53 -19.76
N ALA A 324 -24.12 -11.51 -19.27
CA ALA A 324 -25.10 -10.46 -19.58
C ALA A 324 -24.72 -9.09 -18.98
N GLU A 325 -25.24 -8.02 -19.57
CA GLU A 325 -25.09 -6.66 -19.02
C GLU A 325 -25.98 -6.47 -17.79
N VAL A 326 -25.35 -6.13 -16.68
CA VAL A 326 -26.00 -5.95 -15.39
C VAL A 326 -25.55 -4.64 -14.74
N ALA A 327 -26.37 -4.09 -13.85
CA ALA A 327 -25.97 -2.94 -13.02
C ALA A 327 -25.46 -3.38 -11.63
N SER A 328 -25.67 -4.65 -11.26
CA SER A 328 -25.13 -5.27 -10.06
C SER A 328 -25.03 -6.79 -10.21
N ALA A 329 -24.00 -7.40 -9.63
CA ALA A 329 -23.79 -8.84 -9.59
C ALA A 329 -22.90 -9.24 -8.41
N SER A 330 -22.98 -10.50 -8.00
CA SER A 330 -22.01 -11.10 -7.09
C SER A 330 -20.72 -11.43 -7.84
N VAL A 331 -19.57 -11.12 -7.23
CA VAL A 331 -18.24 -11.36 -7.78
C VAL A 331 -17.32 -12.00 -6.75
N THR A 332 -16.31 -12.72 -7.24
CA THR A 332 -15.27 -13.42 -6.48
C THR A 332 -13.88 -13.12 -7.05
N ASN A 333 -12.82 -13.42 -6.29
CA ASN A 333 -11.45 -13.29 -6.81
C ASN A 333 -11.26 -14.12 -8.09
N GLY A 334 -10.68 -13.51 -9.11
CA GLY A 334 -10.45 -14.12 -10.42
C GLY A 334 -11.51 -13.78 -11.48
N ASP A 335 -12.66 -13.22 -11.09
CA ASP A 335 -13.67 -12.79 -12.05
C ASP A 335 -13.16 -11.65 -12.94
N SER A 336 -13.42 -11.75 -14.24
CA SER A 336 -13.11 -10.72 -15.23
C SER A 336 -14.32 -9.81 -15.44
N VAL A 337 -14.15 -8.51 -15.22
CA VAL A 337 -15.22 -7.51 -15.32
C VAL A 337 -14.93 -6.51 -16.43
N VAL A 338 -15.94 -6.22 -17.25
CA VAL A 338 -15.87 -5.20 -18.32
C VAL A 338 -17.00 -4.21 -18.11
N PHE A 339 -16.68 -2.91 -18.04
CA PHE A 339 -17.64 -1.83 -17.82
C PHE A 339 -18.13 -1.24 -19.15
N LEU A 340 -19.39 -0.81 -19.17
CA LEU A 340 -20.05 -0.24 -20.35
C LEU A 340 -20.90 0.98 -19.96
N MET A 341 -20.82 2.03 -20.77
CA MET A 341 -21.58 3.28 -20.58
C MET A 341 -21.63 4.05 -21.90
N ASP A 342 -22.74 4.74 -22.15
CA ASP A 342 -22.89 5.62 -23.32
C ASP A 342 -22.18 6.95 -23.09
N ALA A 343 -21.52 7.44 -24.13
CA ALA A 343 -20.94 8.77 -24.15
C ALA A 343 -22.03 9.85 -24.19
N PRO A 344 -21.79 11.04 -23.61
CA PRO A 344 -22.68 12.20 -23.72
C PRO A 344 -23.06 12.56 -25.17
N ALA A 345 -24.17 13.29 -25.32
CA ALA A 345 -24.64 13.76 -26.63
C ALA A 345 -23.93 15.02 -27.13
N THR A 346 -23.18 15.70 -26.26
CA THR A 346 -22.45 16.93 -26.56
C THR A 346 -20.95 16.71 -26.50
N ASP A 347 -20.22 17.44 -27.34
CA ASP A 347 -18.75 17.49 -27.32
C ASP A 347 -18.24 18.10 -26.01
N ASN A 348 -17.01 17.75 -25.63
CA ASN A 348 -16.33 18.25 -24.43
C ASN A 348 -17.06 17.95 -23.11
N ASP A 349 -17.84 16.89 -23.06
CA ASP A 349 -18.62 16.50 -21.89
C ASP A 349 -18.26 15.07 -21.46
N PHE A 350 -18.66 14.68 -20.25
CA PHE A 350 -18.41 13.34 -19.76
C PHE A 350 -19.56 12.74 -18.96
N ASN A 351 -19.66 11.42 -19.04
CA ASN A 351 -20.38 10.63 -18.04
C ASN A 351 -19.36 10.00 -17.09
N LYS A 352 -19.68 9.98 -15.78
CA LYS A 352 -18.87 9.35 -14.73
C LYS A 352 -19.64 8.18 -14.14
N MET A 353 -19.07 6.99 -14.27
CA MET A 353 -19.52 5.78 -13.58
C MET A 353 -18.83 5.69 -12.22
N THR A 354 -19.62 5.50 -11.17
CA THR A 354 -19.18 5.12 -9.84
C THR A 354 -19.35 3.61 -9.68
N ILE A 355 -18.26 2.93 -9.38
CA ILE A 355 -18.17 1.48 -9.20
C ILE A 355 -17.97 1.21 -7.71
N THR A 356 -18.79 0.35 -7.11
CA THR A 356 -18.70 0.04 -5.67
C THR A 356 -18.75 -1.46 -5.40
N ALA A 357 -17.95 -1.90 -4.42
CA ALA A 357 -18.05 -3.23 -3.82
C ALA A 357 -17.49 -3.20 -2.39
N GLY A 358 -18.31 -3.53 -1.39
CA GLY A 358 -17.91 -3.33 0.01
C GLY A 358 -17.62 -1.85 0.30
N THR A 359 -16.45 -1.54 0.86
CA THR A 359 -15.99 -0.15 1.06
C THR A 359 -15.19 0.41 -0.12
N MET A 360 -14.89 -0.40 -1.14
CA MET A 360 -14.17 0.05 -2.33
C MET A 360 -15.09 0.91 -3.20
N THR A 361 -14.54 2.04 -3.64
CA THR A 361 -15.15 2.93 -4.62
C THR A 361 -14.11 3.23 -5.69
N SER A 362 -14.49 3.09 -6.95
CA SER A 362 -13.65 3.41 -8.11
C SER A 362 -14.49 4.13 -9.15
N TYR A 363 -13.81 4.75 -10.12
CA TYR A 363 -14.47 5.55 -11.14
C TYR A 363 -14.02 5.12 -12.53
N TRP A 364 -14.93 5.24 -13.47
CA TRP A 364 -14.63 5.14 -14.89
C TRP A 364 -15.33 6.28 -15.62
N ARG A 365 -14.61 6.98 -16.50
CA ARG A 365 -15.14 8.12 -17.24
C ARG A 365 -15.12 7.89 -18.73
N VAL A 366 -16.15 8.44 -19.39
CA VAL A 366 -16.29 8.48 -20.84
C VAL A 366 -16.39 9.93 -21.26
N TRP A 367 -15.39 10.43 -21.96
CA TRP A 367 -15.27 11.80 -22.46
C TRP A 367 -15.48 11.89 -23.96
N THR A 368 -16.32 12.81 -24.40
CA THR A 368 -16.55 13.10 -25.82
C THR A 368 -15.44 13.98 -26.41
N GLY A 369 -15.10 13.69 -27.66
CA GLY A 369 -14.12 14.47 -28.44
C GLY A 369 -14.74 15.62 -29.21
N ASP A 370 -14.04 16.08 -30.24
CA ASP A 370 -14.56 17.01 -31.25
C ASP A 370 -15.30 16.23 -32.35
N SER A 371 -16.61 16.42 -32.44
CA SER A 371 -17.46 15.80 -33.46
C SER A 371 -17.27 16.39 -34.86
N THR A 372 -16.69 17.59 -34.97
CA THR A 372 -16.43 18.24 -36.27
C THR A 372 -15.21 17.68 -36.98
N GLY A 373 -14.30 17.05 -36.22
CA GLY A 373 -13.06 16.48 -36.76
C GLY A 373 -12.00 17.52 -37.15
N SER A 374 -12.12 18.77 -36.70
CA SER A 374 -11.35 19.90 -37.24
C SER A 374 -10.78 20.88 -36.21
N VAL A 375 -11.14 20.75 -34.93
CA VAL A 375 -10.73 21.69 -33.90
C VAL A 375 -9.27 21.48 -33.51
N VAL A 376 -8.47 22.54 -33.61
CA VAL A 376 -7.09 22.58 -33.14
C VAL A 376 -7.03 23.37 -31.84
N LYS A 377 -6.48 22.77 -30.79
CA LYS A 377 -6.16 23.46 -29.54
C LYS A 377 -4.67 23.69 -29.40
N ARG A 378 -4.30 24.69 -28.61
CA ARG A 378 -2.91 25.06 -28.39
C ARG A 378 -2.40 24.63 -27.02
N VAL A 379 -1.09 24.38 -26.96
CA VAL A 379 -0.36 24.09 -25.72
C VAL A 379 0.99 24.79 -25.70
N PHE A 380 1.42 25.24 -24.52
CA PHE A 380 2.75 25.80 -24.30
C PHE A 380 3.29 25.41 -22.92
N VAL A 381 4.60 25.56 -22.73
CA VAL A 381 5.26 25.53 -21.42
C VAL A 381 5.49 26.96 -20.94
N LYS A 382 4.99 27.30 -19.76
CA LYS A 382 5.14 28.65 -19.18
C LYS A 382 6.61 29.09 -19.21
N SER A 383 6.91 30.32 -19.65
CA SER A 383 8.29 30.84 -19.78
C SER A 383 9.02 31.09 -18.45
N THR A 384 8.27 31.14 -17.35
CA THR A 384 8.80 31.47 -16.02
C THR A 384 8.65 30.28 -15.09
N ILE A 385 9.67 30.06 -14.27
CA ILE A 385 9.63 29.09 -13.17
C ILE A 385 8.78 29.63 -12.01
N SER A 386 8.20 28.71 -11.24
CA SER A 386 7.45 28.99 -10.02
C SER A 386 7.86 28.00 -8.94
N SER A 387 7.54 28.29 -7.67
CA SER A 387 7.45 27.26 -6.63
C SER A 387 6.24 26.36 -6.88
N GLY A 388 6.19 25.18 -6.25
CA GLY A 388 5.01 24.31 -6.26
C GLY A 388 3.80 24.86 -5.48
N ASP A 389 3.89 26.07 -4.96
CA ASP A 389 2.77 26.80 -4.33
C ASP A 389 2.06 27.65 -5.38
N PHE A 390 0.94 27.15 -5.86
CA PHE A 390 0.05 27.83 -6.77
C PHE A 390 -1.23 28.29 -6.09
N SER A 391 -1.34 28.25 -4.75
CA SER A 391 -2.61 28.45 -4.04
C SER A 391 -3.72 27.49 -4.50
N GLY A 392 -3.34 26.26 -4.85
CA GLY A 392 -4.24 25.22 -5.33
C GLY A 392 -4.17 24.99 -6.83
N VAL A 393 -4.81 23.91 -7.26
CA VAL A 393 -4.99 23.51 -8.67
C VAL A 393 -5.58 24.65 -9.52
N GLY A 394 -6.57 25.37 -9.00
CA GLY A 394 -7.17 26.53 -9.69
C GLY A 394 -6.26 27.76 -9.78
N GLY A 395 -5.31 27.93 -8.86
CA GLY A 395 -4.33 29.00 -8.98
C GLY A 395 -3.22 28.67 -9.99
N ALA A 396 -2.94 27.39 -10.24
CA ALA A 396 -2.10 26.98 -11.37
C ALA A 396 -2.77 27.28 -12.71
N ASP A 397 -4.10 27.11 -12.83
CA ASP A 397 -4.86 27.56 -14.01
C ASP A 397 -4.75 29.07 -14.19
N SER A 398 -4.90 29.83 -13.10
CA SER A 398 -4.74 31.28 -13.11
C SER A 398 -3.34 31.69 -13.58
N ALA A 399 -2.30 30.94 -13.19
CA ALA A 399 -0.94 31.17 -13.66
C ALA A 399 -0.79 30.90 -15.17
N CYS A 400 -1.42 29.85 -15.70
CA CYS A 400 -1.47 29.58 -17.14
C CYS A 400 -2.24 30.66 -17.91
N GLN A 401 -3.42 31.06 -17.41
CA GLN A 401 -4.24 32.11 -18.01
C GLN A 401 -3.50 33.45 -18.07
N ALA A 402 -2.83 33.84 -16.99
CA ALA A 402 -2.05 35.08 -16.94
C ALA A 402 -0.90 35.09 -17.96
N ARG A 403 -0.27 33.94 -18.18
CA ARG A 403 0.85 33.80 -19.13
C ARG A 403 0.38 33.77 -20.57
N ALA A 404 -0.72 33.08 -20.85
CA ALA A 404 -1.35 33.14 -22.16
C ALA A 404 -1.78 34.57 -22.54
N ALA A 405 -2.30 35.33 -21.57
CA ALA A 405 -2.62 36.74 -21.77
C ALA A 405 -1.36 37.58 -22.06
N ALA A 406 -0.25 37.34 -21.37
CA ALA A 406 1.03 38.01 -21.63
C ALA A 406 1.58 37.70 -23.03
N GLY A 407 1.32 36.51 -23.57
CA GLY A 407 1.63 36.12 -24.95
C GLY A 407 0.59 36.56 -25.99
N ALA A 408 -0.46 37.28 -25.57
CA ALA A 408 -1.59 37.69 -26.42
C ALA A 408 -2.27 36.51 -27.16
N LEU A 409 -2.30 35.32 -26.54
CA LEU A 409 -2.82 34.11 -27.17
C LEU A 409 -4.35 34.07 -27.25
N GLY A 410 -5.07 34.87 -26.43
CA GLY A 410 -6.52 34.79 -26.29
C GLY A 410 -7.00 33.48 -25.67
N GLY A 411 -8.33 33.28 -25.54
CA GLY A 411 -8.91 32.02 -25.05
C GLY A 411 -8.80 31.78 -23.54
N THR A 412 -9.23 30.58 -23.12
CA THR A 412 -9.17 30.10 -21.74
C THR A 412 -8.12 29.00 -21.62
N TRP A 413 -7.33 29.02 -20.55
CA TRP A 413 -6.18 28.13 -20.37
C TRP A 413 -6.18 27.48 -19.00
N LYS A 414 -5.81 26.21 -18.94
CA LYS A 414 -5.60 25.46 -17.70
C LYS A 414 -4.21 24.84 -17.66
N ALA A 415 -3.75 24.56 -16.45
CA ALA A 415 -2.53 23.82 -16.22
C ALA A 415 -2.76 22.32 -16.46
N ILE A 416 -1.81 21.64 -17.11
CA ILE A 416 -1.77 20.18 -17.19
C ILE A 416 -1.05 19.66 -15.93
N LEU A 417 -1.80 19.49 -14.84
CA LEU A 417 -1.32 18.91 -13.59
C LEU A 417 -2.46 18.24 -12.83
N SER A 418 -2.12 17.28 -11.98
CA SER A 418 -3.06 16.57 -11.11
C SER A 418 -2.98 17.07 -9.68
N GLY A 419 -4.14 17.28 -9.07
CA GLY A 419 -4.27 17.48 -7.63
C GLY A 419 -4.35 16.16 -6.86
N TRP A 420 -4.85 16.25 -5.63
CA TRP A 420 -4.94 15.12 -4.70
C TRP A 420 -6.24 14.29 -4.79
N SER A 421 -7.27 14.82 -5.46
CA SER A 421 -8.61 14.23 -5.58
C SER A 421 -8.85 13.80 -7.03
N GLU A 422 -9.71 12.80 -7.24
CA GLU A 422 -9.99 12.29 -8.58
C GLU A 422 -10.52 13.39 -9.52
N ASP A 423 -11.37 14.30 -9.04
CA ASP A 423 -11.86 15.43 -9.84
C ASP A 423 -10.74 16.42 -10.24
N ASP A 424 -9.63 16.46 -9.50
CA ASP A 424 -8.48 17.31 -9.77
C ASP A 424 -7.40 16.65 -10.64
N TRP A 425 -7.56 15.38 -11.04
CA TRP A 425 -6.59 14.72 -11.93
C TRP A 425 -6.53 15.42 -13.29
N ALA A 426 -5.35 15.47 -13.90
CA ALA A 426 -5.14 16.17 -15.16
C ALA A 426 -6.08 15.65 -16.26
N ILE A 427 -6.30 14.34 -16.32
CA ILE A 427 -7.24 13.69 -17.25
C ILE A 427 -8.69 14.16 -17.06
N ASN A 428 -9.07 14.67 -15.88
CA ASN A 428 -10.45 14.99 -15.54
C ASN A 428 -10.83 16.47 -15.64
N ARG A 429 -9.86 17.33 -15.92
CA ARG A 429 -10.04 18.78 -15.86
C ARG A 429 -9.75 19.52 -17.16
N ILE A 430 -9.05 18.90 -18.10
CA ILE A 430 -8.78 19.48 -19.42
C ILE A 430 -9.91 19.13 -20.39
N GLY A 431 -10.23 20.05 -21.31
CA GLY A 431 -11.21 19.80 -22.36
C GLY A 431 -10.68 18.96 -23.54
N TYR A 432 -11.52 18.09 -24.08
CA TYR A 432 -11.22 17.07 -25.10
C TYR A 432 -11.82 17.35 -26.49
N ASN A 433 -12.57 18.44 -26.68
CA ASN A 433 -13.04 18.89 -27.99
C ASN A 433 -11.92 19.44 -28.89
N TRP A 434 -11.02 18.56 -29.32
CA TRP A 434 -10.00 18.84 -30.31
C TRP A 434 -9.64 17.58 -31.07
N THR A 435 -9.20 17.73 -32.32
CA THR A 435 -8.58 16.65 -33.12
C THR A 435 -7.07 16.69 -33.07
N THR A 436 -6.50 17.90 -32.93
CA THR A 436 -5.06 18.10 -32.85
C THR A 436 -4.72 19.07 -31.72
N LEU A 437 -3.77 18.66 -30.89
CA LEU A 437 -3.10 19.56 -29.96
C LEU A 437 -1.81 20.06 -30.62
N ARG A 438 -1.63 21.37 -30.67
CA ARG A 438 -0.56 22.05 -31.41
C ARG A 438 0.22 23.01 -30.52
N LEU A 439 1.50 23.22 -30.82
CA LEU A 439 2.26 24.29 -30.17
C LEU A 439 1.72 25.66 -30.58
N VAL A 440 1.97 26.68 -29.77
CA VAL A 440 1.53 28.07 -30.03
C VAL A 440 2.19 28.72 -31.26
N ASP A 441 3.14 28.04 -31.91
CA ASP A 441 3.68 28.44 -33.22
C ASP A 441 2.71 28.16 -34.39
N ASN A 442 1.57 27.52 -34.11
CA ASN A 442 0.51 27.16 -35.06
C ASN A 442 0.97 26.29 -36.24
N THR A 443 2.15 25.70 -36.18
CA THR A 443 2.71 24.85 -37.24
C THR A 443 3.15 23.47 -36.75
N THR A 444 3.40 23.29 -35.46
CA THR A 444 3.95 22.05 -34.91
C THR A 444 2.92 21.26 -34.10
N ASP A 445 2.43 20.14 -34.64
CA ASP A 445 1.50 19.24 -33.95
C ASP A 445 2.21 18.46 -32.83
N VAL A 446 1.61 18.42 -31.64
CA VAL A 446 2.12 17.71 -30.46
C VAL A 446 1.53 16.31 -30.39
N VAL A 447 0.21 16.19 -30.54
CA VAL A 447 -0.49 14.92 -30.43
C VAL A 447 -1.85 14.99 -31.12
N LEU A 448 -2.30 13.84 -31.62
CA LEU A 448 -3.64 13.65 -32.18
C LEU A 448 -4.63 13.19 -31.11
N ALA A 449 -5.91 13.40 -31.36
CA ALA A 449 -6.97 12.99 -30.43
C ALA A 449 -6.83 11.51 -30.00
N GLY A 450 -7.10 11.28 -28.72
CA GLY A 450 -7.07 9.99 -28.03
C GLY A 450 -5.68 9.55 -27.57
N ASN A 451 -4.62 10.32 -27.83
CA ASN A 451 -3.24 9.87 -27.60
C ASN A 451 -2.45 10.65 -26.54
N LEU A 452 -2.96 11.76 -26.00
CA LEU A 452 -2.24 12.57 -25.00
C LEU A 452 -1.82 11.75 -23.77
N TRP A 453 -2.69 10.84 -23.33
CA TRP A 453 -2.50 9.99 -22.15
C TRP A 453 -2.10 8.54 -22.49
N LYS A 454 -1.48 8.32 -23.65
CA LYS A 454 -1.02 7.00 -24.10
C LYS A 454 0.49 6.94 -24.30
N THR A 455 1.24 7.86 -23.68
CA THR A 455 2.68 8.04 -23.95
C THR A 455 3.58 6.95 -23.39
N ALA A 456 3.03 5.99 -22.64
CA ALA A 456 3.70 4.74 -22.32
C ALA A 456 3.88 3.84 -23.56
N THR A 457 2.95 3.90 -24.53
CA THR A 457 2.96 3.07 -25.75
C THR A 457 3.09 3.88 -27.03
N LEU A 458 2.69 5.15 -27.02
CA LEU A 458 2.64 6.04 -28.18
C LEU A 458 3.22 7.43 -27.80
N PRO A 459 4.51 7.70 -28.09
CA PRO A 459 5.12 8.99 -27.81
C PRO A 459 4.37 10.17 -28.46
N LEU A 460 4.53 11.37 -27.90
CA LEU A 460 4.09 12.60 -28.55
C LEU A 460 4.78 12.76 -29.92
N LEU A 461 4.09 13.37 -30.87
CA LEU A 461 4.66 13.72 -32.17
C LEU A 461 5.82 14.71 -32.02
N ASN A 462 5.65 15.69 -31.13
CA ASN A 462 6.66 16.68 -30.77
C ASN A 462 6.58 17.01 -29.27
N PRO A 463 7.71 17.38 -28.62
CA PRO A 463 7.72 17.79 -27.21
C PRO A 463 7.04 19.15 -27.00
N ILE A 464 6.45 19.36 -25.82
CA ILE A 464 5.85 20.65 -25.43
C ILE A 464 6.94 21.60 -24.94
N SER A 465 7.66 22.19 -25.91
CA SER A 465 8.89 22.97 -25.65
C SER A 465 8.76 24.47 -25.97
N LYS A 466 7.62 24.93 -26.50
CA LYS A 466 7.40 26.33 -26.86
C LYS A 466 6.76 27.08 -25.70
N THR A 467 7.25 28.30 -25.42
CA THR A 467 6.65 29.22 -24.45
C THR A 467 5.46 29.97 -25.01
N GLU A 468 4.74 30.70 -24.16
CA GLU A 468 3.62 31.56 -24.57
C GLU A 468 3.98 32.59 -25.66
N SER A 469 5.27 32.92 -25.84
CA SER A 469 5.77 33.83 -26.86
C SER A 469 6.25 33.14 -28.14
N GLY A 470 6.13 31.80 -28.23
CA GLY A 470 6.65 30.99 -29.34
C GLY A 470 8.16 30.72 -29.29
N SER A 471 8.85 31.17 -28.24
CA SER A 471 10.28 30.86 -28.02
C SER A 471 10.45 29.42 -27.58
N THR A 472 11.53 28.76 -27.99
CA THR A 472 11.85 27.40 -27.50
C THR A 472 12.49 27.50 -26.12
N LEU A 473 11.94 26.79 -25.14
CA LEU A 473 12.50 26.64 -23.80
C LEU A 473 13.61 25.59 -23.82
N SER A 474 14.78 25.90 -23.27
CA SER A 474 15.80 24.88 -22.97
C SER A 474 15.23 23.91 -21.92
N VAL A 475 15.37 22.60 -22.18
CA VAL A 475 14.84 21.49 -21.36
C VAL A 475 14.70 21.85 -19.88
N GLY A 476 13.48 21.79 -19.35
CA GLY A 476 13.18 22.16 -17.97
C GLY A 476 12.16 21.23 -17.32
N ASN A 477 12.26 21.11 -15.98
CA ASN A 477 11.31 20.34 -15.18
C ASN A 477 9.97 21.06 -15.10
N VAL A 478 8.88 20.30 -15.26
CA VAL A 478 7.51 20.81 -15.30
C VAL A 478 6.72 20.16 -14.18
N PHE A 479 6.03 20.95 -13.35
CA PHE A 479 5.16 20.41 -12.31
C PHE A 479 3.94 19.73 -12.93
N THR A 480 3.72 18.47 -12.59
CA THR A 480 2.62 17.69 -13.15
C THR A 480 1.90 16.89 -12.07
N ASN A 481 2.62 16.15 -11.22
CA ASN A 481 2.03 15.09 -10.36
C ASN A 481 1.15 14.11 -11.16
N THR A 482 1.45 13.90 -12.43
CA THR A 482 0.55 13.20 -13.35
C THR A 482 1.27 12.03 -14.00
N GLU A 483 0.60 10.89 -14.02
CA GLU A 483 1.00 9.67 -14.70
C GLU A 483 0.92 9.78 -16.22
N ALA A 484 1.52 8.83 -16.92
CA ALA A 484 1.42 8.76 -18.38
C ALA A 484 -0.02 8.55 -18.87
N ASP A 485 -0.88 7.96 -18.03
CA ASP A 485 -2.32 7.77 -18.26
C ASP A 485 -3.18 8.98 -17.83
N GLY A 486 -2.56 10.06 -17.34
CA GLY A 486 -3.24 11.28 -16.94
C GLY A 486 -3.84 11.29 -15.53
N THR A 487 -3.75 10.18 -14.79
CA THR A 487 -4.12 10.10 -13.37
C THR A 487 -3.05 10.74 -12.47
N ALA A 488 -3.33 10.92 -11.17
CA ALA A 488 -2.34 11.46 -10.25
C ALA A 488 -1.26 10.41 -9.89
N SER A 489 0.02 10.80 -9.94
CA SER A 489 1.11 9.96 -9.44
C SER A 489 1.05 9.73 -7.94
N TYR A 490 0.57 10.74 -7.21
CA TYR A 490 0.37 10.70 -5.78
C TYR A 490 -0.97 11.36 -5.45
N SER A 491 -1.83 10.67 -4.71
CA SER A 491 -3.11 11.19 -4.21
C SER A 491 -3.07 11.38 -2.69
N GLY A 492 -4.01 12.14 -2.12
CA GLY A 492 -4.14 12.35 -0.67
C GLY A 492 -3.35 13.52 -0.05
N GLY A 493 -3.45 13.65 1.28
CA GLY A 493 -3.17 14.88 2.04
C GLY A 493 -1.78 15.50 1.89
N ASN A 494 -0.75 14.67 1.69
CA ASN A 494 0.66 15.12 1.60
C ASN A 494 1.20 15.08 0.16
N SER A 495 0.34 14.88 -0.82
CA SER A 495 0.73 14.74 -2.23
C SER A 495 0.61 16.07 -2.98
N ALA A 496 1.33 16.21 -4.09
CA ALA A 496 1.20 17.35 -4.99
C ALA A 496 1.41 18.71 -4.30
N CYS A 497 2.34 18.83 -3.36
CA CYS A 497 2.54 20.06 -2.58
C CYS A 497 1.29 20.50 -1.77
N MET A 498 0.64 19.53 -1.12
CA MET A 498 -0.66 19.68 -0.46
C MET A 498 -1.68 20.28 -1.42
N ASN A 499 -1.91 19.57 -2.54
CA ASN A 499 -2.78 20.03 -3.63
C ASN A 499 -2.38 21.39 -4.21
N TRP A 500 -1.08 21.66 -4.31
CA TRP A 500 -0.45 22.86 -4.85
C TRP A 500 -0.75 24.13 -4.05
N ALA A 501 -1.14 23.98 -2.79
CA ALA A 501 -1.48 25.10 -1.91
C ALA A 501 -0.35 25.48 -0.94
N TYR A 502 0.75 24.73 -0.93
CA TYR A 502 1.83 24.93 0.04
C TYR A 502 3.22 24.78 -0.56
N GLY A 503 4.05 25.81 -0.39
CA GLY A 503 5.47 25.80 -0.76
C GLY A 503 6.40 25.41 0.39
N TRP A 504 6.08 24.37 1.17
CA TRP A 504 6.89 24.00 2.34
C TRP A 504 8.22 23.31 1.97
N THR A 505 9.25 23.46 2.82
CA THR A 505 10.60 22.87 2.66
C THR A 505 10.84 21.63 3.54
N GLY A 506 9.77 21.05 4.11
CA GLY A 506 9.91 19.85 4.93
C GLY A 506 9.82 18.59 4.09
N SER A 507 10.61 17.58 4.46
CA SER A 507 10.58 16.25 3.85
C SER A 507 9.19 15.63 3.97
N GLY A 508 8.70 15.01 2.88
CA GLY A 508 7.48 14.21 2.87
C GLY A 508 6.37 14.65 1.92
N LEU A 509 6.58 15.70 1.11
CA LEU A 509 5.65 16.08 0.04
C LEU A 509 6.04 15.40 -1.27
N ASN A 510 5.28 14.38 -1.70
CA ASN A 510 5.60 13.63 -2.91
C ASN A 510 4.81 14.17 -4.11
N PHE A 511 5.52 14.38 -5.21
CA PHE A 511 4.91 14.66 -6.51
C PHE A 511 5.88 14.28 -7.64
N SER A 512 5.33 14.11 -8.85
CA SER A 512 6.10 13.85 -10.06
C SER A 512 6.28 15.10 -10.92
N PHE A 513 7.36 15.13 -11.70
CA PHE A 513 7.64 16.15 -12.69
C PHE A 513 7.64 15.58 -14.10
N GLY A 514 7.24 16.39 -15.07
CA GLY A 514 7.51 16.19 -16.48
C GLY A 514 8.76 16.94 -16.96
N VAL A 515 9.12 16.77 -18.23
CA VAL A 515 10.25 17.46 -18.88
C VAL A 515 9.85 18.02 -20.24
N SER A 516 9.94 19.34 -20.43
CA SER A 516 9.43 20.06 -21.61
C SER A 516 10.08 19.71 -22.95
N GLY A 517 11.27 19.10 -22.91
CA GLY A 517 12.02 18.67 -24.10
C GLY A 517 11.84 17.21 -24.49
N VAL A 518 10.99 16.46 -23.79
CA VAL A 518 10.80 15.02 -23.96
C VAL A 518 9.45 14.74 -24.62
N ASN A 519 9.40 13.72 -25.49
CA ASN A 519 8.18 13.26 -26.14
C ASN A 519 7.73 11.84 -25.71
N SER A 520 8.55 11.10 -24.97
CA SER A 520 8.14 9.87 -24.27
C SER A 520 7.34 10.20 -23.00
N SER A 521 6.88 9.20 -22.24
CA SER A 521 6.19 9.39 -20.95
C SER A 521 6.89 10.35 -19.97
N GLY A 522 8.21 10.52 -20.09
CA GLY A 522 9.00 11.53 -19.38
C GLY A 522 8.52 12.97 -19.57
N TRP A 523 7.72 13.27 -20.59
CA TRP A 523 7.10 14.58 -20.79
C TRP A 523 6.21 14.97 -19.61
N ILE A 524 5.49 14.02 -19.02
CA ILE A 524 4.55 14.22 -17.91
C ILE A 524 5.03 13.57 -16.61
N ARG A 525 5.68 12.40 -16.68
CA ARG A 525 6.25 11.70 -15.51
C ARG A 525 7.68 11.25 -15.76
N ASN A 526 8.62 11.90 -15.10
CA ASN A 526 10.02 11.51 -14.99
C ASN A 526 10.23 10.66 -13.72
N SER A 527 11.23 9.77 -13.74
CA SER A 527 11.52 8.78 -12.68
C SER A 527 12.07 9.37 -11.37
N VAL A 528 12.20 10.70 -11.27
CA VAL A 528 12.75 11.38 -10.10
C VAL A 528 11.59 11.93 -9.26
N ASN A 529 11.33 11.27 -8.13
CA ASN A 529 10.41 11.77 -7.13
C ASN A 529 11.10 12.91 -6.37
N SER A 530 10.44 14.05 -6.23
CA SER A 530 10.95 15.11 -5.35
C SER A 530 10.11 15.20 -4.11
N THR A 531 10.81 15.40 -2.99
CA THR A 531 10.23 15.58 -1.67
C THR A 531 10.07 17.05 -1.29
N ASP A 532 10.38 17.99 -2.18
CA ASP A 532 10.45 19.41 -1.85
C ASP A 532 9.81 20.33 -2.90
N CYS A 533 8.75 21.00 -2.48
CA CYS A 533 7.97 21.96 -3.27
C CYS A 533 8.66 23.31 -3.47
N ARG A 534 9.78 23.55 -2.79
CA ARG A 534 10.62 24.76 -2.85
C ARG A 534 12.07 24.49 -3.28
N SER A 535 12.70 23.37 -2.91
CA SER A 535 14.16 23.20 -3.03
C SER A 535 14.68 22.72 -4.38
N TYR A 536 13.82 22.44 -5.36
CA TYR A 536 14.28 22.53 -6.75
C TYR A 536 14.47 24.02 -7.07
N ALA A 537 15.58 24.60 -6.62
CA ALA A 537 16.08 25.84 -7.19
C ALA A 537 16.56 25.51 -8.61
N PRO A 538 15.95 26.10 -9.65
CA PRO A 538 15.33 27.43 -9.60
C PRO A 538 13.78 27.45 -9.59
N GLY A 539 13.11 26.31 -9.66
CA GLY A 539 11.66 26.11 -9.63
C GLY A 539 11.24 25.11 -10.70
N GLY A 540 9.95 24.95 -10.91
CA GLY A 540 9.39 24.18 -12.02
C GLY A 540 8.54 25.04 -12.94
N TYR A 541 8.42 24.62 -14.20
CA TYR A 541 7.50 25.20 -15.17
C TYR A 541 6.09 24.59 -15.06
N LEU A 542 5.15 25.10 -15.85
CA LEU A 542 3.82 24.52 -16.03
C LEU A 542 3.56 24.29 -17.52
N TYR A 543 2.94 23.16 -17.88
CA TYR A 543 2.27 23.05 -19.16
C TYR A 543 0.91 23.71 -19.08
N CYS A 544 0.57 24.48 -20.10
CA CYS A 544 -0.67 25.23 -20.21
C CYS A 544 -1.38 24.85 -21.50
N ILE A 545 -2.62 24.40 -21.38
CA ILE A 545 -3.46 23.92 -22.49
C ILE A 545 -4.72 24.77 -22.63
N GLU A 546 -5.04 25.13 -23.86
CA GLU A 546 -6.27 25.82 -24.23
C GLU A 546 -7.50 24.96 -23.89
N GLN A 547 -8.61 25.59 -23.51
CA GLN A 547 -9.86 24.92 -23.08
C GLN A 547 -10.96 24.98 -24.11
#